data_AF-A0A1M4SID7-F1
#
_entry.id   AF-A0A1M4SID7-F1
#
_cell.length_a   1.000
_cell.length_b   1.000
_cell.length_c   1.000
_cell.angle_alpha   90.00
_cell.angle_beta   90.00
_cell.angle_gamma   90.00
#
_symmetry.space_group_name_H-M   'P 1'
#
loop_
_entity.id
_entity.type
_entity.pdbx_description
1 polymer ?
#
loop_
_entity_poly.entity_id
_entity_poly.type
_entity_poly.pdbx_seq_one_letter_code
_entity_poly.pdbx_strand_id
1 'polypeptide(L)'
;MAKSISDIQKINKIIIPLDTIKLIIERLGDDLIWDYDEIKGELIIMKRPTSYVDALAGLGADMWKEAGGTEYIKKIRDEWDR
;
A
#
# COMPACT_ATOMS: atom_id res chain seq x y z
N MET A 1 16.20 12.02 -24.54
CA MET A 1 16.25 10.98 -25.58
C MET A 1 14.88 10.33 -25.69
N ALA A 2 14.26 10.36 -26.86
CA ALA A 2 12.96 9.69 -27.09
C ALA A 2 13.20 8.17 -27.24
N LYS A 3 12.45 7.35 -26.50
CA LYS A 3 12.53 5.87 -26.60
C LYS A 3 12.10 5.39 -27.98
N SER A 4 12.78 4.37 -28.51
CA SER A 4 12.49 3.77 -29.81
C SER A 4 11.14 3.03 -29.77
N ILE A 5 10.41 3.00 -30.89
CA ILE A 5 9.14 2.25 -31.03
C ILE A 5 9.35 0.75 -30.72
N SER A 6 10.53 0.21 -30.99
CA SER A 6 10.92 -1.16 -30.62
C SER A 6 10.93 -1.40 -29.10
N ASP A 7 11.25 -0.37 -28.30
CA ASP A 7 11.33 -0.48 -26.85
C ASP A 7 9.93 -0.50 -26.22
N ILE A 8 8.94 0.07 -26.91
CA ILE A 8 7.52 0.06 -26.49
C ILE A 8 6.89 -1.32 -26.66
N GLN A 9 7.38 -2.14 -27.61
CA GLN A 9 6.87 -3.50 -27.83
C GLN A 9 7.32 -4.51 -26.77
N LYS A 10 8.39 -4.22 -26.01
CA LYS A 10 8.87 -5.08 -24.92
C LYS A 10 8.18 -4.82 -23.57
N ILE A 11 7.11 -4.03 -23.55
CA ILE A 11 6.35 -3.75 -22.34
C ILE A 11 5.31 -4.86 -22.17
N ASN A 12 5.33 -5.56 -21.04
CA ASN A 12 4.25 -6.48 -20.66
C ASN A 12 2.95 -5.69 -20.51
N LYS A 13 1.93 -6.06 -21.30
CA LYS A 13 0.62 -5.39 -21.31
C LYS A 13 -0.44 -6.31 -20.73
N ILE A 14 -1.29 -5.76 -19.90
CA ILE A 14 -2.50 -6.42 -19.41
C ILE A 14 -3.68 -5.69 -20.04
N ILE A 15 -4.58 -6.45 -20.66
CA ILE A 15 -5.82 -5.91 -21.22
C ILE A 15 -6.91 -6.12 -20.17
N ILE A 16 -7.50 -5.02 -19.70
CA ILE A 16 -8.58 -5.03 -18.72
C ILE A 16 -9.86 -4.57 -19.43
N PRO A 17 -10.99 -5.28 -19.29
CA PRO A 17 -12.27 -4.85 -19.86
C PRO A 17 -12.68 -3.46 -19.38
N LEU A 18 -13.29 -2.68 -20.27
CA LEU A 18 -13.67 -1.31 -19.97
C LEU A 18 -14.64 -1.21 -18.78
N ASP A 19 -15.58 -2.15 -18.66
CA ASP A 19 -16.55 -2.16 -17.57
C ASP A 19 -15.89 -2.46 -16.21
N THR A 20 -14.81 -3.26 -16.20
CA THR A 20 -13.99 -3.48 -15.01
C THR A 20 -13.28 -2.18 -14.60
N ILE A 21 -12.72 -1.43 -15.55
CA ILE A 21 -12.08 -0.14 -15.27
C ILE A 21 -13.09 0.88 -14.72
N LYS A 22 -14.29 0.96 -15.30
CA LYS A 22 -15.35 1.84 -14.81
C LYS A 22 -15.72 1.52 -13.36
N LEU A 23 -15.90 0.23 -13.04
CA LEU A 23 -16.20 -0.23 -11.69
C LEU A 23 -15.08 0.14 -10.70
N ILE A 24 -13.82 0.01 -11.12
CA ILE A 24 -12.65 0.38 -10.30
C ILE A 24 -12.68 1.88 -10.00
N ILE A 25 -12.85 2.73 -11.01
CA ILE A 25 -12.87 4.19 -10.85
C ILE A 25 -14.05 4.64 -9.98
N GLU A 26 -15.24 4.06 -10.20
CA GLU A 26 -16.42 4.35 -9.40
C GLU A 26 -16.20 4.05 -7.90
N ARG A 27 -15.49 2.96 -7.59
CA ARG A 27 -15.27 2.52 -6.20
C ARG A 27 -14.07 3.17 -5.53
N LEU A 28 -12.98 3.33 -6.25
CA LEU A 28 -11.68 3.69 -5.69
C LEU A 28 -11.24 5.10 -6.08
N GLY A 29 -11.91 5.74 -7.03
CA GLY A 29 -11.50 7.01 -7.61
C GLY A 29 -10.51 6.84 -8.76
N ASP A 30 -9.98 7.96 -9.22
CA ASP A 30 -9.05 8.07 -10.33
C ASP A 30 -7.57 7.93 -9.90
N ASP A 31 -7.25 8.22 -8.64
CA ASP A 31 -5.91 8.04 -8.08
C ASP A 31 -5.78 6.71 -7.31
N LEU A 32 -5.02 5.79 -7.91
CA LEU A 32 -4.94 4.40 -7.50
C LEU A 32 -3.49 4.00 -7.26
N ILE A 33 -3.33 3.01 -6.39
CA ILE A 33 -2.11 2.24 -6.24
C ILE A 33 -2.43 0.85 -6.79
N TRP A 34 -1.51 0.30 -7.57
CA TRP A 34 -1.59 -1.07 -8.04
C TRP A 34 -0.26 -1.76 -7.79
N ASP A 35 -0.35 -3.03 -7.42
CA ASP A 35 0.80 -3.89 -7.18
C ASP A 35 0.50 -5.30 -7.68
N TYR A 36 1.53 -6.05 -8.03
CA TYR A 36 1.40 -7.42 -8.50
C TYR A 36 2.06 -8.37 -7.51
N ASP A 37 1.26 -9.17 -6.83
CA ASP A 37 1.75 -10.25 -5.99
C ASP A 37 2.20 -11.41 -6.89
N GLU A 38 3.50 -11.52 -7.12
CA GLU A 38 4.09 -12.58 -7.94
C GLU A 38 3.89 -13.99 -7.35
N ILE A 39 3.72 -14.11 -6.03
CA ILE A 39 3.56 -15.41 -5.35
C ILE A 39 2.17 -15.96 -5.61
N LYS A 40 1.15 -15.10 -5.52
CA LYS A 40 -0.25 -15.49 -5.76
C LYS A 40 -0.69 -15.32 -7.21
N GLY A 41 0.06 -14.55 -7.98
CA GLY A 41 -0.31 -14.14 -9.34
C GLY A 41 -1.47 -13.16 -9.37
N GLU A 42 -1.62 -12.33 -8.32
CA GLU A 42 -2.78 -11.44 -8.14
C GLU A 42 -2.42 -9.98 -8.41
N LEU A 43 -3.27 -9.28 -9.15
CA LEU A 43 -3.21 -7.83 -9.29
C LEU A 43 -4.01 -7.18 -8.15
N ILE A 44 -3.31 -6.49 -7.26
CA ILE A 44 -3.91 -5.75 -6.16
C ILE A 44 -4.13 -4.32 -6.64
N ILE A 45 -5.35 -3.83 -6.53
CA ILE A 45 -5.72 -2.44 -6.85
C ILE A 45 -6.38 -1.84 -5.62
N MET A 46 -5.84 -0.70 -5.16
CA MET A 46 -6.34 -0.01 -3.99
C MET A 46 -6.41 1.49 -4.22
N LYS A 47 -7.35 2.14 -3.53
CA LYS A 47 -7.47 3.60 -3.54
C LYS A 47 -6.22 4.22 -2.94
N ARG A 48 -5.65 5.25 -3.59
CA ARG A 48 -4.61 6.04 -2.95
C ARG A 48 -5.22 6.87 -1.81
N PRO A 49 -4.70 6.80 -0.59
CA PRO A 49 -5.16 7.67 0.48
C PRO A 49 -4.75 9.12 0.18
N THR A 50 -5.64 10.07 0.46
CA THR A 50 -5.33 11.51 0.37
C THR A 50 -4.28 11.93 1.38
N SER A 51 -4.23 11.24 2.52
CA SER A 51 -3.25 11.42 3.59
C SER A 51 -2.85 10.05 4.13
N TYR A 52 -1.59 9.67 3.94
CA TYR A 52 -1.05 8.45 4.53
C TYR A 52 -0.98 8.54 6.05
N VAL A 53 -0.78 9.74 6.60
CA VAL A 53 -0.74 9.95 8.04
C VAL A 53 -2.09 9.59 8.65
N ASP A 54 -3.19 10.08 8.06
CA ASP A 54 -4.53 9.79 8.56
C ASP A 54 -4.94 8.34 8.29
N ALA A 55 -4.62 7.81 7.11
CA ALA A 55 -4.94 6.43 6.75
C ALA A 55 -4.20 5.39 7.61
N LEU A 56 -3.00 5.72 8.09
CA LEU A 56 -2.19 4.87 8.96
C LEU A 56 -2.27 5.28 10.44
N ALA A 57 -3.08 6.30 10.77
CA ALA A 57 -3.25 6.73 12.16
C ALA A 57 -3.86 5.58 12.99
N GLY A 58 -3.23 5.30 14.13
CA GLY A 58 -3.68 4.20 14.99
C GLY A 58 -3.24 2.81 14.54
N LEU A 59 -2.43 2.69 13.48
CA LEU A 59 -1.80 1.42 13.13
C LEU A 59 -0.98 0.91 14.32
N GLY A 60 -1.29 -0.29 14.79
CA GLY A 60 -0.63 -0.89 15.95
C GLY A 60 -1.13 -0.41 17.31
N ALA A 61 -2.16 0.46 17.38
CA ALA A 61 -2.67 0.96 18.66
C ALA A 61 -3.13 -0.17 19.59
N ASP A 62 -3.82 -1.17 19.07
CA ASP A 62 -4.31 -2.29 19.88
C ASP A 62 -3.19 -3.23 20.30
N MET A 63 -2.25 -3.53 19.40
CA MET A 63 -1.00 -4.25 19.75
C MET A 63 -0.25 -3.54 20.90
N TRP A 64 -0.12 -2.21 20.83
CA TRP A 64 0.54 -1.43 21.87
C TRP A 64 -0.24 -1.40 23.18
N LYS A 65 -1.58 -1.42 23.15
CA LYS A 65 -2.40 -1.56 24.36
C LYS A 65 -2.18 -2.92 25.02
N GLU A 66 -2.20 -4.00 24.23
CA GLU A 66 -2.00 -5.36 24.73
C GLU A 66 -0.60 -5.58 25.31
N ALA A 67 0.42 -5.00 24.68
CA ALA A 67 1.80 -5.06 25.17
C ALA A 67 2.03 -4.26 26.46
N GLY A 68 1.02 -3.54 26.97
CA GLY A 68 1.18 -2.62 28.09
C GLY A 68 2.09 -1.45 27.73
N GLY A 69 1.86 -0.83 26.56
CA GLY A 69 2.82 0.01 25.84
C GLY A 69 3.59 1.02 26.71
N THR A 70 2.94 1.66 27.67
CA THR A 70 3.60 2.57 28.62
C THR A 70 4.60 1.84 29.54
N GLU A 71 4.18 0.74 30.18
CA GLU A 71 5.07 -0.12 30.97
C GLU A 71 6.21 -0.71 30.12
N TYR A 72 5.92 -1.15 28.90
CA TYR A 72 6.93 -1.70 28.00
C TYR A 72 8.01 -0.67 27.66
N ILE A 73 7.61 0.53 27.25
CA ILE A 73 8.56 1.62 26.93
C ILE A 73 9.36 2.02 28.17
N LYS A 74 8.72 2.07 29.35
CA LYS A 74 9.40 2.40 30.60
C LYS A 74 10.51 1.39 30.92
N LYS A 75 10.22 0.09 30.81
CA LYS A 75 11.21 -0.97 31.05
C LYS A 75 12.42 -0.86 30.13
N ILE A 76 12.20 -0.62 28.83
CA ILE A 76 13.31 -0.47 27.87
C ILE A 76 14.16 0.76 28.20
N ARG A 77 13.54 1.88 28.59
CA ARG A 77 14.29 3.09 28.99
C ARG A 77 15.13 2.84 30.24
N ASP A 78 14.53 2.21 31.26
CA ASP A 78 15.23 1.87 32.50
C ASP A 78 16.41 0.89 32.25
N GLU A 79 16.33 0.04 31.21
CA GLU A 79 17.43 -0.82 30.77
C GLU A 79 18.56 -0.06 30.07
N TRP A 80 18.27 1.03 29.36
CA TRP A 80 19.28 1.83 28.64
C TRP A 80 20.08 2.75 29.58
N ASP A 81 19.50 3.13 30.71
CA ASP A 81 20.15 3.96 31.74
C ASP A 81 21.03 3.14 32.71
N ARG A 82 21.13 1.81 32.52
CA ARG A 82 22.02 0.90 33.27
C ARG A 82 23.33 0.62 32.54
#